data_AF-A0A1F6PRK6-F1
#
_entry.id   AF-A0A1F6PRK6-F1
#
_cell.length_a   1.000
_cell.length_b   1.000
_cell.length_c   1.000
_cell.angle_alpha   90.00
_cell.angle_beta   90.00
_cell.angle_gamma   90.00
#
_symmetry.space_group_name_H-M   'P 1'
#
loop_
_entity.id
_entity.type
_entity.pdbx_description
1 polymer ?
#
loop_
_entity_poly.entity_id
_entity_poly.type
_entity_poly.pdbx_seq_one_letter_code
_entity_poly.pdbx_strand_id
1 'polypeptide(L)'
;MKPKKTSIDKKQIRKIYKERVYHILLSFVMGICFLQLLCGTGINITRFITLNKQIHELRNLNQSATEKNIQLKEQLKIYSSYKGIEELARNNLKMVGKNEVLVLIRRQPVSVSN
;
A
#
# COMPACT_ATOMS: atom_id res chain seq x y z
N MET A 1 10.04 -65.80 -53.25
CA MET A 1 9.63 -64.41 -53.52
C MET A 1 9.23 -63.75 -52.19
N LYS A 2 10.10 -62.94 -51.56
CA LYS A 2 9.84 -62.36 -50.22
C LYS A 2 9.02 -61.05 -50.31
N PRO A 3 8.15 -60.76 -49.33
CA PRO A 3 7.05 -59.81 -49.49
C PRO A 3 7.53 -58.35 -49.39
N LYS A 4 7.24 -57.56 -50.43
CA LYS A 4 7.55 -56.12 -50.54
C LYS A 4 6.61 -55.21 -49.72
N LYS A 5 5.60 -55.79 -49.05
CA LYS A 5 4.45 -55.09 -48.43
C LYS A 5 4.78 -54.37 -47.11
N THR A 6 5.79 -54.82 -46.38
CA THR A 6 6.13 -54.30 -45.03
C THR A 6 6.68 -52.87 -45.02
N SER A 7 7.28 -52.40 -46.11
CA SER A 7 7.87 -51.06 -46.18
C SER A 7 6.83 -49.95 -46.41
N ILE A 8 5.71 -50.27 -47.07
CA ILE A 8 4.63 -49.32 -47.35
C ILE A 8 3.76 -49.14 -46.10
N ASP A 9 3.45 -50.22 -45.38
CA ASP A 9 2.71 -50.15 -44.10
C ASP A 9 3.47 -49.33 -43.05
N LYS A 10 4.79 -49.53 -42.92
CA LYS A 10 5.65 -48.75 -42.01
C LYS A 10 5.71 -47.26 -42.35
N LYS A 11 5.49 -46.87 -43.61
CA LYS A 11 5.42 -45.46 -44.03
C LYS A 11 4.05 -44.85 -43.73
N GLN A 12 2.97 -45.61 -43.90
CA GLN A 12 1.61 -45.15 -43.58
C GLN A 12 1.38 -44.97 -42.08
N ILE A 13 1.83 -45.93 -41.25
CA ILE A 13 1.76 -45.83 -39.78
C ILE A 13 2.53 -44.61 -39.28
N ARG A 14 3.71 -44.31 -39.87
CA ARG A 14 4.50 -43.11 -39.54
C ARG A 14 3.78 -41.80 -39.87
N LYS A 15 3.02 -41.73 -40.97
CA LYS A 15 2.21 -40.56 -41.32
C LYS A 15 1.10 -40.33 -40.29
N ILE A 16 0.35 -41.39 -39.95
CA ILE A 16 -0.75 -41.32 -38.98
C ILE A 16 -0.24 -40.89 -37.60
N TYR A 17 0.91 -41.41 -37.16
CA TYR A 17 1.53 -41.01 -35.91
C TYR A 17 1.95 -39.53 -35.94
N LYS A 18 2.52 -39.06 -37.05
CA LYS A 18 2.93 -37.67 -37.22
C LYS A 18 1.74 -36.70 -37.16
N GLU A 19 0.63 -37.04 -37.80
CA GLU A 19 -0.60 -36.24 -37.73
C GLU A 19 -1.20 -36.20 -36.31
N ARG A 20 -1.24 -37.35 -35.61
CA ARG A 20 -1.72 -37.38 -34.21
C ARG A 20 -0.86 -36.53 -33.28
N VAL A 21 0.47 -36.60 -33.41
CA VAL A 21 1.37 -35.78 -32.60
C VAL A 21 1.15 -34.29 -32.87
N TYR A 22 0.92 -33.90 -34.14
CA TYR A 22 0.59 -32.51 -34.48
C TYR A 22 -0.71 -32.05 -33.83
N HIS A 23 -1.77 -32.86 -33.86
CA HIS A 23 -3.04 -32.49 -33.23
C HIS A 23 -2.94 -32.40 -31.70
N ILE A 24 -2.19 -33.32 -31.07
CA ILE A 24 -1.96 -33.28 -29.62
C ILE A 24 -1.14 -32.04 -29.24
N LEU A 25 -0.07 -31.75 -29.98
CA LEU A 25 0.77 -30.57 -29.76
C LEU A 25 -0.03 -29.28 -29.97
N LEU A 26 -0.85 -29.22 -31.02
CA LEU A 26 -1.73 -28.08 -31.28
C LEU A 26 -2.73 -27.88 -30.14
N SER A 27 -3.35 -28.95 -29.64
CA SER A 27 -4.28 -28.89 -28.51
C SER A 27 -3.59 -28.43 -27.23
N PHE A 28 -2.35 -28.85 -27.00
CA PHE A 28 -1.56 -28.42 -25.84
C PHE A 28 -1.21 -26.92 -25.91
N VAL A 29 -0.81 -26.42 -27.09
CA VAL A 29 -0.55 -24.99 -27.31
C VAL A 29 -1.82 -24.17 -27.07
N MET A 30 -2.97 -24.64 -27.55
CA MET A 30 -4.26 -23.98 -27.29
C MET A 30 -4.60 -23.96 -25.79
N GLY A 31 -4.35 -25.06 -25.07
CA GLY A 31 -4.55 -25.12 -23.62
C GLY A 31 -3.67 -24.13 -22.85
N ILE A 32 -2.39 -24.03 -23.20
CA ILE A 32 -1.47 -23.05 -22.60
C ILE A 32 -1.92 -21.62 -22.91
N CYS A 33 -2.39 -21.35 -24.13
CA CYS A 33 -2.90 -20.03 -24.52
C CYS A 33 -4.08 -19.61 -23.63
N PHE A 34 -5.03 -20.50 -23.37
CA PHE A 34 -6.14 -20.23 -22.45
C PHE A 34 -5.65 -19.95 -21.03
N LEU A 35 -4.70 -20.73 -20.53
CA LEU A 35 -4.13 -20.52 -19.19
C LEU A 35 -3.40 -19.17 -19.09
N GLN A 36 -2.67 -18.77 -20.12
CA GLN A 36 -2.01 -17.46 -20.20
C GLN A 36 -3.02 -16.32 -20.21
N LEU A 37 -4.17 -16.47 -20.88
CA LEU A 37 -5.24 -15.49 -20.88
C LEU A 37 -5.83 -15.29 -19.47
N LEU A 38 -6.06 -16.40 -18.75
CA LEU A 38 -6.59 -16.41 -17.39
C LEU A 38 -5.61 -15.82 -16.38
N CYS A 39 -4.35 -16.27 -16.40
CA CYS A 39 -3.32 -15.76 -15.51
C CYS A 39 -2.95 -14.29 -15.83
N GLY A 40 -2.85 -13.92 -17.11
CA GLY A 40 -2.48 -12.57 -17.54
C GLY A 40 -3.51 -11.53 -17.13
N THR A 41 -4.81 -11.82 -17.27
CA THR A 41 -5.88 -10.93 -16.80
C THR A 41 -5.97 -10.90 -15.28
N GLY A 42 -5.81 -12.05 -14.61
CA GLY A 42 -5.82 -12.14 -13.15
C GLY A 42 -4.74 -11.28 -12.48
N ILE A 43 -3.48 -11.40 -12.92
CA ILE A 43 -2.34 -10.66 -12.35
C ILE A 43 -2.52 -9.13 -12.55
N ASN A 44 -3.08 -8.71 -13.69
CA ASN A 44 -3.37 -7.31 -13.96
C ASN A 44 -4.47 -6.74 -13.07
N ILE A 45 -5.53 -7.51 -12.81
CA ILE A 45 -6.60 -7.14 -11.88
C ILE A 45 -6.06 -7.03 -10.45
N THR A 46 -5.18 -7.94 -10.01
CA THR A 46 -4.55 -7.87 -8.69
C THR A 46 -3.74 -6.59 -8.49
N ARG A 47 -2.98 -6.19 -9.52
CA ARG A 47 -2.23 -4.92 -9.49
C ARG A 47 -3.16 -3.71 -9.46
N PHE A 48 -4.25 -3.73 -10.23
CA PHE A 48 -5.26 -2.66 -10.25
C PHE A 48 -5.92 -2.45 -8.87
N ILE A 49 -6.33 -3.53 -8.20
CA ILE A 49 -6.94 -3.45 -6.87
C ILE A 49 -5.93 -2.93 -5.82
N THR A 50 -4.69 -3.40 -5.88
CA THR A 50 -3.62 -2.96 -4.97
C THR A 50 -3.32 -1.47 -5.14
N LEU A 51 -3.22 -0.99 -6.37
CA LEU A 51 -2.98 0.43 -6.68
C LEU A 51 -4.12 1.32 -6.15
N ASN A 52 -5.38 0.90 -6.34
CA ASN A 52 -6.52 1.67 -5.84
C ASN A 52 -6.57 1.74 -4.31
N LYS A 53 -6.19 0.66 -3.60
CA LYS A 53 -6.05 0.69 -2.14
C LYS A 53 -4.96 1.67 -1.70
N GLN A 54 -3.80 1.62 -2.33
CA GLN A 54 -2.70 2.54 -2.02
C GLN A 54 -3.06 4.00 -2.32
N ILE A 55 -3.79 4.26 -3.40
CA ILE A 55 -4.29 5.61 -3.74
C ILE A 55 -5.26 6.12 -2.68
N HIS A 56 -6.17 5.27 -2.19
CA HIS A 56 -7.10 5.66 -1.14
C HIS A 56 -6.38 5.96 0.18
N GLU A 57 -5.41 5.14 0.55
CA GLU A 57 -4.59 5.35 1.75
C GLU A 57 -3.74 6.63 1.63
N LEU A 58 -3.07 6.85 0.50
CA LEU A 58 -2.33 8.09 0.24
C LEU A 58 -3.25 9.31 0.31
N ARG A 59 -4.45 9.23 -0.26
CA ARG A 59 -5.41 10.34 -0.26
C ARG A 59 -5.84 10.69 1.17
N ASN A 60 -6.13 9.68 1.99
CA ASN A 60 -6.48 9.88 3.39
C ASN A 60 -5.32 10.48 4.20
N LEU A 61 -4.11 9.96 4.01
CA LEU A 61 -2.91 10.51 4.66
C LEU A 61 -2.66 11.95 4.25
N ASN A 62 -2.80 12.27 2.96
CA ASN A 62 -2.58 13.60 2.44
C ASN A 62 -3.66 14.59 2.92
N GLN A 63 -4.93 14.16 3.00
CA GLN A 63 -6.00 14.95 3.59
C GLN A 63 -5.75 15.24 5.07
N SER A 64 -5.37 14.22 5.85
CA SER A 64 -5.05 14.39 7.27
C SER A 64 -3.84 15.32 7.49
N ALA A 65 -2.81 15.20 6.65
CA ALA A 65 -1.66 16.10 6.69
C ALA A 65 -2.04 17.54 6.31
N THR A 66 -2.93 17.72 5.34
CA THR A 66 -3.42 19.03 4.91
C THR A 66 -4.25 19.71 5.99
N GLU A 67 -5.18 18.98 6.62
CA GLU A 67 -5.97 19.48 7.75
C GLU A 67 -5.08 19.88 8.93
N LYS A 68 -4.11 19.04 9.30
CA LYS A 68 -3.13 19.37 10.35
C LYS A 68 -2.32 20.61 10.00
N ASN A 69 -1.88 20.76 8.74
CA ASN A 69 -1.15 21.95 8.30
C ASN A 69 -2.02 23.21 8.38
N ILE A 70 -3.31 23.14 8.04
CA ILE A 70 -4.24 24.26 8.17
C ILE A 70 -4.40 24.64 9.65
N GLN A 71 -4.66 23.66 10.52
CA GLN A 71 -4.79 23.88 11.96
C GLN A 71 -3.53 24.48 12.58
N LEU A 72 -2.35 23.97 12.22
CA LEU A 72 -1.07 24.48 12.72
C LEU A 72 -0.82 25.91 12.23
N LYS A 73 -1.17 26.24 10.98
CA LYS A 73 -1.08 27.62 10.47
C LYS A 73 -2.03 28.57 11.17
N GLU A 74 -3.25 28.11 11.48
CA GLU A 74 -4.23 28.91 12.21
C GLU A 74 -3.79 29.15 13.66
N GLN A 75 -3.33 28.10 14.35
CA GLN A 75 -2.73 28.23 15.68
C GLN A 75 -1.52 29.16 15.64
N LEU A 76 -0.61 29.01 14.66
CA LEU A 76 0.53 29.90 14.50
C LEU A 76 0.08 31.35 14.30
N LYS A 77 -0.98 31.60 13.52
CA LYS A 77 -1.53 32.95 13.32
C LYS A 77 -2.02 33.55 14.65
N ILE A 78 -2.71 32.76 15.46
CA ILE A 78 -3.18 33.17 16.79
C ILE A 78 -1.98 33.46 17.72
N TYR A 79 -0.98 32.60 17.74
CA TYR A 79 0.23 32.77 18.56
C TYR A 79 1.19 33.85 18.04
N SER A 80 1.17 34.16 16.74
CA SER A 80 2.02 35.21 16.13
C SER A 80 1.51 36.62 16.41
N SER A 81 0.26 36.77 16.86
CA SER A 81 -0.24 38.04 17.37
C SER A 81 0.56 38.48 18.59
N TYR A 82 0.73 39.79 18.78
CA TYR A 82 1.47 40.36 19.92
C TYR A 82 1.02 39.77 21.27
N LYS A 83 -0.29 39.56 21.44
CA LYS A 83 -0.90 38.92 22.61
C LYS A 83 -0.52 37.44 22.75
N GLY A 84 -0.43 36.71 21.65
CA GLY A 84 -0.03 35.30 21.63
C GLY A 84 1.45 35.10 21.96
N ILE A 85 2.32 35.99 21.47
CA ILE A 85 3.75 36.02 21.82
C ILE A 85 3.92 36.36 23.31
N GLU A 86 3.15 37.33 23.81
CA GLU A 86 3.12 37.67 25.23
C GLU A 86 2.67 36.49 26.10
N GLU A 87 1.59 35.79 25.73
CA GLU A 87 1.11 34.59 26.43
C GLU A 87 2.12 33.43 26.40
N LEU A 88 2.79 33.19 25.26
CA LEU A 88 3.82 32.16 25.11
C LEU A 88 5.06 32.49 25.97
N ALA A 89 5.49 33.75 25.98
CA ALA A 89 6.58 34.23 26.82
C ALA A 89 6.21 34.15 28.31
N ARG A 90 4.98 34.51 28.68
CA ARG A 90 4.47 34.39 30.06
C ARG A 90 4.52 32.96 30.56
N ASN A 91 4.04 32.01 29.75
CA ASN A 91 4.04 30.59 30.10
C ASN A 91 5.47 30.06 30.32
N ASN A 92 6.38 30.34 29.37
CA ASN A 92 7.78 29.93 29.49
C ASN A 92 8.51 30.58 30.69
N LEU A 93 8.18 31.82 31.03
CA LEU A 93 8.78 32.55 32.16
C LEU A 93 8.06 32.29 33.49
N LYS A 94 7.03 31.43 33.51
CA LYS A 94 6.12 31.22 34.66
C LYS A 94 5.60 32.54 35.24
N MET A 95 5.41 33.53 34.38
CA MET A 95 4.88 34.83 34.75
C MET A 95 3.36 34.80 34.67
N VAL A 96 2.74 35.43 35.66
CA VAL A 96 1.29 35.54 35.77
C VAL A 96 0.82 36.85 35.13
N GLY A 97 -0.40 36.84 34.59
CA GLY A 97 -1.00 38.03 34.00
C GLY A 97 -1.28 39.11 35.03
N LYS A 98 -1.52 40.34 34.57
CA LYS A 98 -1.75 41.51 35.44
C LYS A 98 -2.90 41.33 36.46
N ASN A 99 -3.81 40.39 36.22
CA ASN A 99 -4.97 40.07 37.08
C ASN A 99 -5.08 38.58 37.47
N GLU A 100 -4.00 37.81 37.35
CA GLU A 100 -3.99 36.38 37.69
C GLU A 100 -3.12 36.14 38.95
N VAL A 101 -3.29 35.01 39.66
CA VAL A 101 -2.52 34.69 40.88
C VAL A 101 -1.74 33.39 40.65
N LEU A 102 -0.42 33.43 40.82
CA LEU A 102 0.45 32.26 40.66
C LEU A 102 0.45 31.45 41.97
N VAL A 103 -0.18 30.28 41.98
CA VAL A 103 -0.20 29.39 43.15
C VAL A 103 0.93 28.37 43.04
N LEU A 104 2.02 28.55 43.80
CA LEU A 104 3.08 27.55 43.94
C LEU A 104 2.79 26.62 45.14
N ILE A 105 2.35 25.40 44.86
CA ILE A 105 2.23 24.34 45.88
C ILE A 105 3.58 23.63 45.98
N ARG A 106 4.37 23.92 47.03
CA ARG A 106 5.49 23.05 47.40
C ARG A 106 4.92 21.85 48.15
N ARG A 107 5.10 20.64 47.64
CA ARG A 107 5.04 19.45 48.50
C ARG A 107 6.20 19.58 49.49
N GLN A 108 5.88 19.88 50.74
CA GLN A 108 6.86 19.73 51.82
C GLN A 108 7.28 18.26 51.84
N PRO A 109 8.58 17.93 51.97
CA PRO A 109 8.96 16.56 52.24
C PRO A 109 8.28 16.16 53.55
N VAL A 110 7.48 15.09 53.50
CA VAL A 110 6.83 14.50 54.67
C VAL A 110 7.94 14.24 55.69
N SER A 111 7.93 14.99 56.79
CA SER A 111 8.79 14.71 57.93
C SER A 111 8.35 13.38 58.51
N VAL A 112 9.11 12.33 58.23
CA VAL A 112 9.02 11.05 58.91
C VAL A 112 9.45 11.31 60.36
N SER A 113 8.49 11.33 61.29
CA SER A 113 8.82 11.34 62.72
C SER A 113 9.28 9.95 63.12
N ASN A 114 10.53 9.86 63.61
CA ASN A 114 10.94 8.79 64.53
C ASN A 114 10.33 9.04 65.91
#